data_AF-A0AB37QIH1-F1
#
_entry.id   AF-A0AB37QIH1-F1
#
_cell.length_a   1.000
_cell.length_b   1.000
_cell.length_c   1.000
_cell.angle_alpha   90.00
_cell.angle_beta   90.00
_cell.angle_gamma   90.00
#
_symmetry.space_group_name_H-M   'P 1'
#
loop_
_entity.id
_entity.type
_entity.pdbx_description
1 polymer ?
#
loop_
_entity_poly.entity_id
_entity_poly.type
_entity_poly.pdbx_seq_one_letter_code
_entity_poly.pdbx_strand_id
1 'polypeptide(L)'
;MSGTEDEELAVMKDWWQRNGKPLLTGGLLALVVVLGWQGWQRYQAGQSQGASMLYQQLLETALTPSGQADTARVAELSGKLKSEFGGTTYAQFGSLFVAKVAVDAGKLDDAAAELKTVADKPANDTLGEVARQRLARVMAAQNKVDDALKLLDGDADKAFLASREELKGDLLVQLGRTDEAHAAYQKAKSALSEDAAVGGLQMKLDDLAKGDA
;
A
#
# COMPACT_ATOMS: atom_id res chain seq x y z
N MET A 1 -14.23 1.71 72.35
CA MET A 1 -14.45 1.62 70.89
C MET A 1 -13.19 1.13 70.17
N SER A 2 -12.34 0.31 70.81
CA SER A 2 -11.03 -0.12 70.28
C SER A 2 -11.03 -1.53 69.66
N GLY A 3 -12.01 -2.39 69.98
CA GLY A 3 -12.05 -3.76 69.46
C GLY A 3 -12.35 -3.85 67.96
N THR A 4 -13.15 -2.93 67.43
CA THR A 4 -13.50 -2.86 66.00
C THR A 4 -12.32 -2.45 65.13
N GLU A 5 -11.44 -1.57 65.62
CA GLU A 5 -10.25 -1.13 64.86
C GLU A 5 -9.20 -2.25 64.75
N ASP A 6 -9.00 -3.02 65.84
CA ASP A 6 -8.08 -4.15 65.86
C ASP A 6 -8.57 -5.33 64.99
N GLU A 7 -9.88 -5.59 64.98
CA GLU A 7 -10.50 -6.62 64.13
C GLU A 7 -10.44 -6.24 62.64
N GLU A 8 -10.71 -4.98 62.27
CA GLU A 8 -10.61 -4.50 60.89
C GLU A 8 -9.17 -4.60 60.35
N LEU A 9 -8.18 -4.27 61.18
CA LEU A 9 -6.76 -4.40 60.82
C LEU A 9 -6.33 -5.87 60.62
N ALA A 10 -6.82 -6.78 61.45
CA ALA A 10 -6.53 -8.20 61.33
C ALA A 10 -7.08 -8.79 60.03
N VAL A 11 -8.30 -8.41 59.64
CA VAL A 11 -8.94 -8.84 58.39
C VAL A 11 -8.17 -8.34 57.16
N MET A 12 -7.75 -7.07 57.14
CA MET A 12 -6.98 -6.53 56.01
C MET A 12 -5.60 -7.19 55.87
N LYS A 13 -4.95 -7.51 57.00
CA LYS A 13 -3.66 -8.21 57.02
C LYS A 13 -3.77 -9.64 56.48
N ASP A 14 -4.80 -10.39 56.85
CA ASP A 14 -5.04 -11.75 56.32
C ASP A 14 -5.35 -11.71 54.82
N TRP A 15 -6.19 -10.78 54.38
CA TRP A 15 -6.47 -10.60 52.95
C TRP A 15 -5.21 -10.29 52.14
N TRP A 16 -4.36 -9.39 52.65
CA TRP A 16 -3.09 -9.04 52.00
C TRP A 16 -2.11 -10.21 51.96
N GLN A 17 -2.00 -10.98 53.05
CA GLN A 17 -1.15 -12.18 53.07
C GLN A 17 -1.61 -13.23 52.05
N ARG A 18 -2.91 -13.36 51.82
CA ARG A 18 -3.49 -14.29 50.85
C ARG A 18 -3.40 -13.79 49.41
N ASN A 19 -3.65 -12.50 49.16
CA ASN A 19 -3.86 -11.96 47.81
C ASN A 19 -2.73 -11.03 47.31
N GLY A 20 -1.85 -10.56 48.18
CA GLY A 20 -0.84 -9.55 47.85
C GLY A 20 0.16 -10.01 46.79
N LYS A 21 0.61 -11.27 46.81
CA LYS A 21 1.54 -11.81 45.80
C LYS A 21 0.93 -11.85 44.39
N PRO A 22 -0.28 -12.44 44.16
CA PRO A 22 -0.96 -12.37 42.87
C PRO A 22 -1.28 -10.93 42.42
N LEU A 23 -1.71 -10.05 43.32
CA LEU A 23 -2.01 -8.65 43.00
C LEU A 23 -0.76 -7.89 42.54
N LEU A 24 0.35 -8.03 43.27
CA LEU A 24 1.62 -7.40 42.89
C LEU A 24 2.14 -7.96 41.57
N THR A 25 2.06 -9.28 41.37
CA THR A 25 2.52 -9.92 40.13
C THR A 25 1.66 -9.50 38.93
N GLY A 26 0.33 -9.49 39.09
CA GLY A 26 -0.60 -9.03 38.07
C GLY A 26 -0.42 -7.53 37.75
N GLY A 27 -0.25 -6.69 38.78
CA GLY A 27 0.04 -5.27 38.61
C GLY A 27 1.35 -5.01 37.87
N LEU A 28 2.42 -5.74 38.21
CA LEU A 28 3.70 -5.63 37.54
C LEU A 28 3.61 -6.10 36.08
N LEU A 29 2.94 -7.22 35.81
CA LEU A 29 2.69 -7.69 34.45
C LEU A 29 1.91 -6.66 33.62
N ALA A 30 0.84 -6.09 34.18
CA ALA A 30 0.05 -5.05 33.52
C ALA A 30 0.91 -3.81 33.20
N LEU A 31 1.78 -3.39 34.13
CA LEU A 31 2.70 -2.27 33.93
C LEU A 31 3.66 -2.54 32.76
N VAL A 32 4.28 -3.73 32.71
CA VAL A 32 5.21 -4.12 31.63
C VAL A 32 4.51 -4.10 30.28
N VAL A 33 3.28 -4.61 30.20
CA VAL A 33 2.48 -4.60 28.96
C VAL A 33 2.19 -3.17 28.51
N VAL A 34 1.71 -2.30 29.40
CA VAL A 34 1.36 -0.90 29.06
C VAL A 34 2.59 -0.11 28.64
N LEU A 35 3.69 -0.20 29.39
CA LEU A 35 4.92 0.52 29.05
C LEU A 35 5.57 -0.01 27.77
N GLY A 36 5.55 -1.33 27.57
CA GLY A 36 6.01 -1.97 26.34
C GLY A 36 5.23 -1.48 25.12
N TRP A 37 3.89 -1.44 25.22
CA TRP A 37 3.03 -0.93 24.15
C TRP A 37 3.26 0.56 23.86
N GLN A 38 3.36 1.39 24.90
CA GLN A 38 3.66 2.82 24.73
C GLN A 38 5.03 3.06 24.08
N GLY A 39 6.06 2.32 24.52
CA GLY A 39 7.40 2.38 23.93
C GLY A 39 7.38 1.99 22.45
N TRP A 40 6.67 0.90 22.11
CA TRP A 40 6.49 0.46 20.73
C TRP A 40 5.76 1.49 19.86
N GLN A 41 4.67 2.09 20.36
CA GLN A 41 3.95 3.15 19.64
C GLN A 41 4.83 4.38 19.39
N ARG A 42 5.63 4.80 20.38
CA ARG A 42 6.58 5.93 20.23
C ARG A 42 7.64 5.62 19.18
N TYR A 43 8.18 4.41 19.19
CA TYR A 43 9.14 3.95 18.18
C TYR A 43 8.53 3.98 16.78
N GLN A 44 7.32 3.45 16.60
CA GLN A 44 6.64 3.44 15.31
C GLN A 44 6.30 4.86 14.80
N ALA A 45 5.88 5.75 15.71
CA ALA A 45 5.65 7.16 15.37
C ALA A 45 6.95 7.86 14.93
N GLY A 46 8.05 7.63 15.65
CA GLY A 46 9.37 8.15 15.28
C GLY A 46 9.87 7.62 13.93
N GLN A 47 9.65 6.33 13.66
CA GLN A 47 9.96 5.72 12.36
C GLN A 47 9.18 6.42 11.23
N SER A 48 7.87 6.59 11.40
CA SER A 48 7.01 7.24 10.40
C SER A 48 7.41 8.70 10.14
N GLN A 49 7.78 9.44 11.19
CA GLN A 49 8.26 10.82 11.06
C GLN A 49 9.60 10.91 10.33
N GLY A 50 10.56 10.04 10.63
CA GLY A 50 11.83 10.00 9.91
C GLY A 50 11.63 9.64 8.42
N ALA A 51 10.77 8.66 8.16
CA ALA A 51 10.44 8.24 6.81
C ALA A 51 9.74 9.35 6.01
N SER A 52 8.82 10.09 6.63
CA SER A 52 8.11 11.19 5.96
C SER A 52 9.07 12.30 5.51
N MET A 53 10.08 12.62 6.33
CA MET A 53 11.10 13.62 5.98
C MET A 53 11.93 13.17 4.77
N LEU A 54 12.38 11.91 4.73
CA LEU A 54 13.11 11.39 3.57
C LEU A 54 12.23 11.34 2.31
N TYR A 55 10.96 10.97 2.46
CA TYR A 55 10.00 10.96 1.36
C TYR A 55 9.73 12.37 0.83
N GLN A 56 9.65 13.38 1.70
CA GLN A 56 9.51 14.76 1.27
C GLN A 56 10.74 15.23 0.46
N GLN A 57 11.95 14.92 0.92
CA GLN A 57 13.17 15.21 0.17
C GLN A 57 13.20 14.49 -1.19
N LEU A 58 12.68 13.25 -1.25
CA LEU A 58 12.55 12.49 -2.49
C LEU A 58 11.66 13.23 -3.48
N LEU A 59 10.50 13.71 -3.03
CA LEU A 59 9.58 14.48 -3.87
C LEU A 59 10.20 15.79 -4.34
N GLU A 60 10.87 16.54 -3.46
CA GLU A 60 11.55 17.81 -3.81
C GLU A 60 12.66 17.60 -4.85
N THR A 61 13.39 16.49 -4.76
CA THR A 61 14.46 16.11 -5.69
C THR A 61 13.92 15.74 -7.07
N ALA A 62 12.73 15.14 -7.10
CA ALA A 62 12.23 14.50 -8.31
C ALA A 62 11.15 15.30 -9.04
N LEU A 63 10.44 16.17 -8.32
CA LEU A 63 9.45 17.11 -8.86
C LEU A 63 10.09 18.49 -9.09
N THR A 64 11.18 18.51 -9.84
CA THR A 64 11.86 19.77 -10.18
C THR A 64 11.08 20.53 -11.26
N PRO A 65 11.12 21.88 -11.25
CA PRO A 65 10.47 22.70 -12.29
C PRO A 65 10.99 22.41 -13.71
N SER A 66 12.20 21.86 -13.83
CA SER A 66 12.82 21.46 -15.09
C SER A 66 12.32 20.11 -15.62
N GLY A 67 11.54 19.36 -14.83
CA GLY A 67 10.99 18.06 -15.21
C GLY A 67 12.00 16.90 -15.28
N GLN A 68 13.27 17.15 -14.93
CA GLN A 68 14.32 16.13 -14.87
C GLN A 68 14.64 15.82 -13.41
N ALA A 69 14.29 14.61 -12.99
CA ALA A 69 14.64 14.10 -11.67
C ALA A 69 16.13 13.78 -11.60
N ASP A 70 16.79 14.15 -10.50
CA ASP A 70 18.11 13.62 -10.17
C ASP A 70 17.97 12.14 -9.79
N THR A 71 18.12 11.27 -10.79
CA THR A 71 17.93 9.83 -10.65
C THR A 71 18.88 9.20 -9.63
N ALA A 72 20.09 9.74 -9.46
CA ALA A 72 21.06 9.26 -8.49
C ALA A 72 20.59 9.59 -7.07
N ARG A 73 20.14 10.83 -6.85
CA ARG A 73 19.61 11.26 -5.55
C ARG A 73 18.29 10.56 -5.20
N VAL A 74 17.43 10.30 -6.20
CA VAL A 74 16.21 9.50 -6.04
C VAL A 74 16.52 8.08 -5.59
N ALA A 75 17.52 7.44 -6.21
CA ALA A 75 17.94 6.09 -5.85
C ALA A 75 18.50 6.04 -4.42
N GLU A 76 19.32 7.03 -4.03
CA GLU A 76 19.88 7.14 -2.68
C GLU A 76 18.78 7.29 -1.61
N LEU A 77 17.88 8.25 -1.79
CA LEU A 77 16.81 8.54 -0.82
C LEU A 77 15.82 7.37 -0.69
N SER A 78 15.49 6.73 -1.82
CA SER A 78 14.64 5.54 -1.82
C SER A 78 15.34 4.34 -1.18
N GLY A 79 16.64 4.17 -1.42
CA GLY A 79 17.46 3.16 -0.75
C GLY A 79 17.42 3.31 0.76
N LYS A 80 17.61 4.54 1.27
CA LYS A 80 17.51 4.87 2.71
C LYS A 80 16.11 4.61 3.26
N LEU A 81 15.07 5.03 2.55
CA LEU A 81 13.67 4.75 2.92
C LEU A 81 13.42 3.25 3.11
N LYS A 82 13.95 2.41 2.22
CA LYS A 82 13.79 0.95 2.33
C LYS A 82 14.61 0.35 3.45
N SER A 83 15.89 0.73 3.57
CA SER A 83 16.80 0.12 4.55
C SER A 83 16.48 0.54 5.98
N GLU A 84 16.12 1.80 6.20
CA GLU A 84 15.90 2.36 7.54
C GLU A 84 14.41 2.36 7.93
N PHE A 85 13.52 2.47 6.95
CA PHE A 85 12.08 2.70 7.18
C PHE A 85 11.17 1.73 6.41
N GLY A 86 11.68 0.56 5.99
CA GLY A 86 10.97 -0.39 5.13
C GLY A 86 9.60 -0.87 5.65
N GLY A 87 9.35 -0.77 6.96
CA GLY A 87 8.06 -1.08 7.58
C GLY A 87 7.01 0.04 7.48
N THR A 88 7.35 1.20 6.89
CA THR A 88 6.45 2.35 6.77
C THR A 88 5.74 2.40 5.42
N THR A 89 4.57 3.03 5.39
CA THR A 89 3.87 3.39 4.14
C THR A 89 4.74 4.29 3.24
N TYR A 90 5.54 5.18 3.83
CA TYR A 90 6.44 6.07 3.09
C TYR A 90 7.50 5.31 2.29
N ALA A 91 8.02 4.19 2.81
CA ALA A 91 8.92 3.34 2.05
C ALA A 91 8.25 2.71 0.82
N GLN A 92 6.96 2.37 0.92
CA GLN A 92 6.19 1.89 -0.23
C GLN A 92 5.91 2.99 -1.25
N PHE A 93 5.60 4.22 -0.80
CA PHE A 93 5.51 5.36 -1.71
C PHE A 93 6.83 5.63 -2.43
N GLY A 94 7.96 5.54 -1.73
CA GLY A 94 9.29 5.61 -2.34
C GLY A 94 9.50 4.52 -3.40
N SER A 95 9.11 3.28 -3.11
CA SER A 95 9.21 2.16 -4.06
C SER A 95 8.36 2.38 -5.32
N LEU A 96 7.12 2.88 -5.17
CA LEU A 96 6.27 3.27 -6.30
C LEU A 96 6.90 4.39 -7.14
N PHE A 97 7.62 5.31 -6.50
CA PHE A 97 8.32 6.40 -7.19
C PHE A 97 9.54 5.90 -7.96
N VAL A 98 10.36 5.05 -7.36
CA VAL A 98 11.49 4.38 -8.04
C VAL A 98 11.01 3.60 -9.23
N ALA A 99 9.90 2.86 -9.10
CA ALA A 99 9.31 2.13 -10.22
C ALA A 99 8.97 3.07 -11.40
N LYS A 100 8.40 4.25 -11.12
CA LYS A 100 8.13 5.24 -12.16
C LYS A 100 9.42 5.70 -12.84
N VAL A 101 10.44 6.08 -12.06
CA VAL A 101 11.72 6.54 -12.62
C VAL A 101 12.41 5.43 -13.44
N ALA A 102 12.31 4.18 -12.99
CA ALA A 102 12.81 3.04 -13.73
C ALA A 102 12.07 2.84 -15.06
N VAL A 103 10.73 2.99 -15.10
CA VAL A 103 9.95 2.98 -16.36
C VAL A 103 10.39 4.12 -17.28
N ASP A 104 10.51 5.34 -16.77
CA ASP A 104 10.92 6.51 -17.56
C ASP A 104 12.35 6.33 -18.13
N ALA A 105 13.20 5.56 -17.45
CA ALA A 105 14.54 5.18 -17.89
C ALA A 105 14.60 3.90 -18.76
N GLY A 106 13.46 3.29 -19.09
CA GLY A 106 13.38 2.05 -19.86
C GLY A 106 13.80 0.77 -19.10
N LYS A 107 14.04 0.87 -17.79
CA LYS A 107 14.43 -0.25 -16.92
C LYS A 107 13.21 -0.99 -16.38
N LEU A 108 12.51 -1.68 -17.28
CA LEU A 108 11.22 -2.31 -16.94
C LEU A 108 11.36 -3.44 -15.90
N ASP A 109 12.46 -4.20 -15.91
CA ASP A 109 12.70 -5.25 -14.91
C ASP A 109 12.84 -4.69 -13.49
N ASP A 110 13.58 -3.60 -13.34
CA ASP A 110 13.72 -2.89 -12.06
C ASP A 110 12.37 -2.36 -11.58
N ALA A 111 11.59 -1.74 -12.49
CA ALA A 111 10.25 -1.26 -12.16
C ALA A 111 9.31 -2.39 -11.71
N ALA A 112 9.36 -3.53 -12.39
CA ALA A 112 8.55 -4.68 -12.04
C ALA A 112 8.90 -5.23 -10.64
N ALA A 113 10.19 -5.32 -10.31
CA ALA A 113 10.65 -5.78 -9.00
C ALA A 113 10.18 -4.87 -7.85
N GLU A 114 10.26 -3.56 -8.07
CA GLU A 114 9.77 -2.54 -7.13
C GLU A 114 8.27 -2.68 -6.87
N LEU A 115 7.48 -2.72 -7.95
CA LEU A 115 6.02 -2.81 -7.86
C LEU A 115 5.55 -4.13 -7.28
N LYS A 116 6.23 -5.24 -7.62
CA LYS A 116 5.92 -6.56 -7.07
C LYS A 116 6.09 -6.60 -5.56
N THR A 117 7.15 -5.99 -5.04
CA THR A 117 7.39 -5.94 -3.59
C THR A 117 6.24 -5.26 -2.85
N VAL A 118 5.72 -4.16 -3.41
CA VAL A 118 4.58 -3.44 -2.84
C VAL A 118 3.28 -4.24 -3.00
N ALA A 119 3.05 -4.85 -4.16
CA ALA A 119 1.85 -5.65 -4.43
C ALA A 119 1.77 -6.93 -3.56
N ASP A 120 2.91 -7.56 -3.25
CA ASP A 120 2.99 -8.77 -2.43
C ASP A 120 2.75 -8.49 -0.94
N LYS A 121 3.21 -7.33 -0.43
CA LYS A 121 3.13 -6.96 0.99
C LYS A 121 2.72 -5.49 1.15
N PRO A 122 1.49 -5.13 0.75
CA PRO A 122 1.08 -3.74 0.77
C PRO A 122 0.83 -3.25 2.19
N ALA A 123 1.10 -1.96 2.44
CA ALA A 123 0.80 -1.31 3.71
C ALA A 123 -0.72 -1.12 3.91
N ASN A 124 -1.49 -1.12 2.81
CA ASN A 124 -2.95 -1.13 2.79
C ASN A 124 -3.45 -1.57 1.40
N ASP A 125 -4.72 -1.95 1.31
CA ASP A 125 -5.32 -2.50 0.09
C ASP A 125 -5.24 -1.54 -1.10
N THR A 126 -5.43 -0.23 -0.86
CA THR A 126 -5.27 0.83 -1.87
C THR A 126 -3.88 0.80 -2.51
N LEU A 127 -2.82 0.72 -1.70
CA LEU A 127 -1.45 0.65 -2.21
C LEU A 127 -1.19 -0.65 -2.96
N GLY A 128 -1.71 -1.77 -2.46
CA GLY A 128 -1.63 -3.06 -3.13
C GLY A 128 -2.25 -3.00 -4.51
N GLU A 129 -3.41 -2.37 -4.65
CA GLU A 129 -4.11 -2.27 -5.93
C GLU A 129 -3.42 -1.33 -6.92
N VAL A 130 -2.96 -0.17 -6.45
CA VAL A 130 -2.18 0.75 -7.28
C VAL A 130 -0.90 0.07 -7.78
N ALA A 131 -0.18 -0.65 -6.92
CA ALA A 131 1.03 -1.38 -7.30
C ALA A 131 0.74 -2.48 -8.31
N ARG A 132 -0.35 -3.26 -8.10
CA ARG A 132 -0.79 -4.35 -8.98
C ARG A 132 -1.12 -3.87 -10.39
N GLN A 133 -1.94 -2.81 -10.52
CA GLN A 133 -2.28 -2.27 -11.85
C GLN A 133 -1.08 -1.65 -12.56
N ARG A 134 -0.16 -1.02 -11.82
CA ARG A 134 1.09 -0.50 -12.40
C ARG A 134 2.00 -1.65 -12.84
N LEU A 135 2.11 -2.70 -12.04
CA LEU A 135 2.91 -3.89 -12.37
C LEU A 135 2.38 -4.56 -13.63
N ALA A 136 1.05 -4.71 -13.77
CA ALA A 136 0.44 -5.25 -14.97
C ALA A 136 0.80 -4.44 -16.23
N ARG A 137 0.77 -3.10 -16.15
CA ARG A 137 1.22 -2.23 -17.26
C ARG A 137 2.70 -2.42 -17.61
N VAL A 138 3.56 -2.52 -16.59
CA VAL A 138 5.00 -2.78 -16.81
C VAL A 138 5.23 -4.14 -17.45
N MET A 139 4.53 -5.19 -16.97
CA MET A 139 4.60 -6.53 -17.54
C MET A 139 4.11 -6.57 -18.99
N ALA A 140 3.06 -5.81 -19.32
CA ALA A 140 2.59 -5.66 -20.70
C ALA A 140 3.63 -5.02 -21.61
N ALA A 141 4.32 -3.98 -21.13
CA ALA A 141 5.45 -3.37 -21.84
C ALA A 141 6.66 -4.31 -21.97
N GLN A 142 6.78 -5.31 -21.09
CA GLN A 142 7.75 -6.41 -21.21
C GLN A 142 7.26 -7.56 -22.11
N ASN A 143 6.13 -7.39 -22.82
CA ASN A 143 5.47 -8.44 -23.62
C ASN A 143 4.99 -9.66 -22.81
N LYS A 144 4.77 -9.51 -21.49
CA LYS A 144 4.22 -10.54 -20.60
C LYS A 144 2.72 -10.32 -20.36
N VAL A 145 1.97 -10.13 -21.43
CA VAL A 145 0.57 -9.65 -21.38
C VAL A 145 -0.36 -10.66 -20.70
N ASP A 146 -0.20 -11.96 -20.95
CA ASP A 146 -1.01 -12.99 -20.28
C ASP A 146 -0.79 -13.01 -18.76
N ASP A 147 0.46 -12.86 -18.30
CA ASP A 147 0.76 -12.81 -16.87
C ASP A 147 0.28 -11.49 -16.24
N ALA A 148 0.29 -10.39 -17.01
CA ALA A 148 -0.30 -9.12 -16.60
C ALA A 148 -1.83 -9.24 -16.41
N LEU A 149 -2.53 -9.97 -17.28
CA LEU A 149 -3.96 -10.26 -17.13
C LEU A 149 -4.24 -11.07 -15.86
N LYS A 150 -3.49 -12.16 -15.64
CA LYS A 150 -3.61 -12.99 -14.42
C LYS A 150 -3.42 -12.18 -13.14
N LEU A 151 -2.53 -11.19 -13.17
CA LEU A 151 -2.28 -10.34 -12.01
C LEU A 151 -3.52 -9.53 -11.60
N LEU A 152 -4.41 -9.22 -12.56
CA LEU A 152 -5.64 -8.45 -12.38
C LEU A 152 -6.88 -9.34 -12.12
N ASP A 153 -6.71 -10.66 -12.04
CA ASP A 153 -7.80 -11.58 -11.71
C ASP A 153 -8.31 -11.37 -10.28
N GLY A 154 -9.54 -11.82 -10.05
CA GLY A 154 -10.25 -11.63 -8.79
C GLY A 154 -10.91 -10.26 -8.65
N ASP A 155 -11.48 -10.03 -7.47
CA ASP A 155 -12.25 -8.84 -7.19
C ASP A 155 -11.36 -7.62 -6.91
N ALA A 156 -11.88 -6.45 -7.27
CA ALA A 156 -11.32 -5.15 -6.90
C ALA A 156 -12.37 -4.40 -6.09
N ASP A 157 -11.93 -3.55 -5.17
CA ASP A 157 -12.82 -2.58 -4.56
C ASP A 157 -13.48 -1.71 -5.64
N LYS A 158 -14.72 -1.28 -5.36
CA LYS A 158 -15.51 -0.46 -6.30
C LYS A 158 -14.73 0.76 -6.80
N ALA A 159 -13.89 1.36 -5.96
CA ALA A 159 -13.05 2.51 -6.31
C ALA A 159 -12.03 2.23 -7.42
N PHE A 160 -11.62 0.97 -7.61
CA PHE A 160 -10.63 0.55 -8.60
C PHE A 160 -11.21 -0.29 -9.73
N LEU A 161 -12.48 -0.68 -9.64
CA LEU A 161 -13.11 -1.57 -10.62
C LEU A 161 -13.04 -0.98 -12.03
N ALA A 162 -13.37 0.31 -12.19
CA ALA A 162 -13.33 0.95 -13.51
C ALA A 162 -11.91 0.93 -14.13
N SER A 163 -10.89 1.35 -13.36
CA SER A 163 -9.51 1.40 -13.84
C SER A 163 -8.89 0.02 -14.08
N ARG A 164 -9.28 -0.98 -13.26
CA ARG A 164 -8.82 -2.36 -13.44
C ARG A 164 -9.42 -2.98 -14.70
N GLU A 165 -10.72 -2.80 -14.93
CA GLU A 165 -11.40 -3.36 -16.11
C GLU A 165 -10.98 -2.64 -17.40
N GLU A 166 -10.74 -1.33 -17.34
CA GLU A 166 -10.14 -0.60 -18.47
C GLU A 166 -8.76 -1.16 -18.81
N LEU A 167 -7.91 -1.38 -17.81
CA LEU A 167 -6.59 -1.97 -18.03
C LEU A 167 -6.69 -3.40 -18.59
N LYS A 168 -7.62 -4.24 -18.10
CA LYS A 168 -7.86 -5.57 -18.69
C LYS A 168 -8.23 -5.46 -20.17
N GLY A 169 -9.11 -4.53 -20.52
CA GLY A 169 -9.45 -4.25 -21.91
C GLY A 169 -8.22 -3.89 -22.74
N ASP A 170 -7.38 -2.97 -22.26
CA ASP A 170 -6.15 -2.55 -22.95
C ASP A 170 -5.21 -3.75 -23.22
N LEU A 171 -5.05 -4.63 -22.23
CA LEU A 171 -4.23 -5.85 -22.35
C LEU A 171 -4.84 -6.86 -23.34
N LEU A 172 -6.17 -7.01 -23.34
CA LEU A 172 -6.88 -7.90 -24.26
C LEU A 172 -6.81 -7.40 -25.71
N VAL A 173 -6.84 -6.09 -25.93
CA VAL A 173 -6.57 -5.48 -27.24
C VAL A 173 -5.16 -5.82 -27.71
N GLN A 174 -4.16 -5.73 -26.83
CA GLN A 174 -2.77 -6.09 -27.18
C GLN A 174 -2.62 -7.57 -27.58
N LEU A 175 -3.49 -8.46 -27.06
CA LEU A 175 -3.56 -9.87 -27.44
C LEU A 175 -4.44 -10.14 -28.68
N GLY A 176 -5.10 -9.13 -29.24
CA GLY A 176 -6.06 -9.31 -30.34
C GLY A 176 -7.39 -9.95 -29.93
N ARG A 177 -7.71 -9.98 -28.62
CA ARG A 177 -8.94 -10.57 -28.06
C ARG A 177 -10.03 -9.49 -27.96
N THR A 178 -10.51 -9.02 -29.11
CA THR A 178 -11.38 -7.83 -29.23
C THR A 178 -12.72 -7.98 -28.51
N ASP A 179 -13.39 -9.12 -28.64
CA ASP A 179 -14.68 -9.39 -27.95
C ASP A 179 -14.54 -9.28 -26.42
N GLU A 180 -13.48 -9.88 -25.88
CA GLU A 180 -13.21 -9.85 -24.44
C GLU A 180 -12.79 -8.46 -23.98
N ALA A 181 -12.00 -7.74 -24.80
CA ALA A 181 -11.64 -6.36 -24.53
C ALA A 181 -12.87 -5.45 -24.47
N HIS A 182 -13.80 -5.63 -25.41
CA HIS A 182 -15.05 -4.89 -25.45
C HIS A 182 -15.90 -5.16 -24.18
N ALA A 183 -16.03 -6.42 -23.76
CA ALA A 183 -16.70 -6.76 -22.51
C ALA A 183 -16.05 -6.11 -21.28
N ALA A 184 -14.72 -6.09 -21.20
CA ALA A 184 -13.98 -5.43 -20.12
C ALA A 184 -14.22 -3.92 -20.12
N TYR A 185 -14.17 -3.24 -21.27
CA TYR A 185 -14.45 -1.81 -21.37
C TYR A 185 -15.90 -1.46 -21.01
N GLN A 186 -16.87 -2.29 -21.37
CA GLN A 186 -18.26 -2.09 -20.93
C GLN A 186 -18.37 -2.17 -19.40
N LYS A 187 -17.73 -3.17 -18.78
CA LYS A 187 -17.71 -3.30 -17.33
C LYS A 187 -17.02 -2.11 -16.65
N ALA A 188 -15.91 -1.63 -17.24
CA ALA A 188 -15.24 -0.42 -16.79
C ALA A 188 -16.18 0.80 -16.83
N LYS A 189 -16.93 0.96 -17.92
CA LYS A 189 -17.87 2.08 -18.11
C LYS A 189 -19.00 2.04 -17.10
N SER A 190 -19.56 0.86 -16.83
CA SER A 190 -20.59 0.67 -15.82
C SER A 190 -20.12 0.90 -14.39
N ALA A 191 -18.81 0.84 -14.14
CA ALA A 191 -18.21 1.07 -12.83
C ALA A 191 -17.77 2.53 -12.60
N LEU A 192 -17.81 3.37 -13.63
CA LEU A 192 -17.52 4.80 -13.49
C LEU A 192 -18.62 5.51 -12.68
N SER A 193 -18.23 6.54 -11.93
CA SER A 193 -19.18 7.46 -11.30
C SER A 193 -19.91 8.28 -12.37
N GLU A 194 -21.12 8.76 -12.07
CA GLU A 194 -21.92 9.57 -13.00
C GLU A 194 -21.20 10.83 -13.50
N ASP A 195 -20.33 11.43 -12.67
CA ASP A 195 -19.54 12.61 -13.01
C ASP A 195 -18.22 12.30 -13.76
N ALA A 196 -17.90 11.03 -14.00
CA ALA A 196 -16.62 10.66 -14.61
C ALA A 196 -16.61 10.97 -16.12
N ALA A 197 -15.44 11.39 -16.63
CA ALA A 197 -15.25 11.61 -18.05
C ALA A 197 -15.24 10.26 -18.81
N VAL A 198 -16.38 9.91 -19.40
CA VAL A 198 -16.55 8.64 -20.15
C VAL A 198 -15.92 8.68 -21.55
N GLY A 199 -15.56 9.86 -22.06
CA GLY A 199 -15.16 10.07 -23.46
C GLY A 199 -14.00 9.19 -23.94
N GLY A 200 -12.96 9.01 -23.11
CA GLY A 200 -11.81 8.16 -23.47
C GLY A 200 -12.19 6.69 -23.60
N LEU A 201 -13.04 6.20 -22.69
CA LEU A 201 -13.51 4.81 -22.71
C LEU A 201 -14.51 4.55 -23.84
N GLN A 202 -15.36 5.53 -24.16
CA GLN A 202 -16.26 5.45 -25.31
C GLN A 202 -15.47 5.36 -26.61
N MET A 203 -14.40 6.15 -26.77
CA MET A 203 -13.54 6.07 -27.94
C MET A 203 -12.92 4.68 -28.11
N LYS A 204 -12.43 4.07 -27.02
CA LYS A 204 -11.91 2.69 -27.04
C LYS A 204 -12.97 1.67 -27.49
N LEU A 205 -14.21 1.81 -27.01
CA LEU A 205 -15.33 0.94 -27.42
C LEU A 205 -15.67 1.12 -28.90
N ASP A 206 -15.74 2.37 -29.38
CA ASP A 206 -16.07 2.68 -30.77
C ASP A 206 -15.00 2.19 -31.75
N ASP A 207 -13.73 2.24 -31.36
CA ASP A 207 -12.62 1.76 -32.18
C ASP A 207 -12.62 0.24 -32.34
N LEU A 208 -13.02 -0.52 -31.31
CA LEU A 208 -13.23 -1.96 -31.42
C LEU A 208 -14.38 -2.30 -32.37
N ALA A 209 -15.52 -1.60 -32.25
CA ALA A 209 -16.68 -1.83 -33.10
C ALA A 209 -16.43 -1.56 -34.59
N LYS A 210 -15.45 -0.71 -34.93
CA LYS A 210 -15.04 -0.46 -36.32
C LYS A 210 -14.03 -1.49 -36.86
N GLY A 211 -13.29 -2.16 -35.98
CA GLY A 211 -12.33 -3.21 -36.37
C GLY A 211 -13.00 -4.53 -36.75
N ASP A 212 -14.25 -4.75 -36.29
CA ASP A 212 -15.06 -5.93 -36.59
C ASP A 212 -15.95 -5.78 -37.85
N ALA A 213 -15.90 -4.62 -38.53
CA ALA A 213 -16.70 -4.28 -39.73
C ALA A 213 -15.87 -4.34 -41.02
#